data_AF-A0A5D2CRX7-F1
#
_entry.id   AF-A0A5D2CRX7-F1
#
_cell.length_a   1.000
_cell.length_b   1.000
_cell.length_c   1.000
_cell.angle_alpha   90.00
_cell.angle_beta   90.00
_cell.angle_gamma   90.00
#
_symmetry.space_group_name_H-M   'P 1'
#
loop_
_entity.id
_entity.type
_entity.pdbx_description
1 polymer ?
#
loop_
_entity_poly.entity_id
_entity_poly.type
_entity_poly.pdbx_seq_one_letter_code
_entity_poly.pdbx_strand_id
1 'polypeptide(L)'
;KRTVADARCPRCNLEEEDCNHNFRGCPTTKEVWKLTQLSWILNNTQDTLWNWLTWVFCRGSNEQCRLFCCGLWIIWTSRNKFVYENKQSTSRDISIKILDFISELRGIEEKKLILA
;
A
#
# COMPACT_ATOMS: atom_id res chain seq x y z
N LYS A 1 23.30 -18.97 16.88
CA LYS A 1 23.54 -18.58 15.46
C LYS A 1 22.51 -17.52 15.08
N ARG A 2 22.90 -16.25 14.95
CA ARG A 2 22.05 -15.22 14.33
C ARG A 2 22.06 -15.53 12.84
N THR A 3 20.99 -16.11 12.30
CA THR A 3 20.79 -16.16 10.85
C THR A 3 20.71 -14.71 10.41
N VAL A 4 21.66 -14.26 9.57
CA VAL A 4 21.50 -13.01 8.83
C VAL A 4 20.19 -13.18 8.07
N ALA A 5 19.15 -12.46 8.49
CA ALA A 5 17.90 -12.47 7.76
C ALA A 5 18.22 -12.04 6.33
N ASP A 6 17.77 -12.82 5.35
CA ASP A 6 17.89 -12.42 3.95
C ASP A 6 17.27 -11.02 3.83
N ALA A 7 18.10 -10.04 3.45
CA ALA A 7 17.67 -8.65 3.37
C ALA A 7 16.68 -8.45 2.20
N ARG A 8 16.46 -9.46 1.36
CA ARG A 8 15.53 -9.41 0.24
C ARG A 8 14.09 -9.25 0.69
N CYS A 9 13.31 -8.57 -0.13
CA CYS A 9 11.88 -8.44 0.05
C CYS A 9 11.23 -9.83 0.16
N PRO A 10 10.54 -10.13 1.26
CA PRO A 10 10.01 -11.46 1.50
C PRO A 10 8.93 -11.82 0.46
N ARG A 11 8.24 -10.83 -0.12
CA ARG A 11 7.18 -11.06 -1.12
C ARG A 11 7.69 -11.45 -2.50
N CYS A 12 8.71 -10.77 -3.01
CA CYS A 12 9.15 -10.93 -4.40
C CYS A 12 10.52 -11.61 -4.52
N ASN A 13 11.33 -11.56 -3.47
CA ASN A 13 12.71 -12.08 -3.43
C ASN A 13 13.66 -11.50 -4.51
N LEU A 14 13.31 -10.36 -5.12
CA LEU A 14 14.05 -9.75 -6.24
C LEU A 14 15.06 -8.67 -5.81
N GLU A 15 14.68 -7.80 -4.87
CA GLU A 15 15.48 -6.66 -4.41
C GLU A 15 15.53 -6.63 -2.89
N GLU A 16 16.47 -5.85 -2.34
CA GLU A 16 16.55 -5.59 -0.90
C GLU A 16 15.26 -4.92 -0.40
N GLU A 17 14.85 -5.30 0.79
CA GLU A 17 13.66 -4.76 1.42
C GLU A 17 13.94 -3.41 2.06
N ASP A 18 13.40 -2.36 1.44
CA ASP A 18 13.28 -1.05 2.04
C ASP A 18 11.84 -0.51 1.92
N CYS A 19 11.59 0.67 2.47
CA CYS A 19 10.26 1.29 2.38
C CYS A 19 9.87 1.64 0.94
N ASN A 20 10.83 2.05 0.09
CA ASN A 20 10.59 2.37 -1.31
C ASN A 20 10.14 1.12 -2.09
N HIS A 21 10.84 0.00 -1.93
CA HIS A 21 10.50 -1.27 -2.52
C HIS A 21 9.16 -1.76 -1.99
N ASN A 22 8.94 -1.72 -0.68
CA ASN A 22 7.70 -2.21 -0.08
C ASN A 22 6.45 -1.50 -0.57
N PHE A 23 6.51 -0.18 -0.75
CA PHE A 23 5.35 0.63 -1.15
C PHE A 23 5.26 0.90 -2.66
N ARG A 24 6.33 0.70 -3.42
CA ARG A 24 6.36 1.07 -4.85
C ARG A 24 7.18 0.14 -5.74
N GLY A 25 8.32 -0.36 -5.28
CA GLY A 25 9.22 -1.19 -6.11
C GLY A 25 8.72 -2.62 -6.33
N CYS A 26 8.11 -3.22 -5.30
CA CYS A 26 7.67 -4.61 -5.28
C CYS A 26 6.62 -4.88 -6.37
N PRO A 27 6.80 -5.93 -7.20
CA PRO A 27 5.83 -6.28 -8.24
C PRO A 27 4.40 -6.48 -7.71
N THR A 28 4.26 -7.15 -6.55
CA THR A 28 2.97 -7.32 -5.88
C THR A 28 2.33 -5.97 -5.54
N THR A 29 3.11 -5.04 -4.98
CA THR A 29 2.60 -3.72 -4.63
C THR A 29 2.25 -2.89 -5.87
N LYS A 30 3.06 -2.95 -6.94
CA LYS A 30 2.73 -2.30 -8.22
C LYS A 30 1.39 -2.79 -8.78
N GLU A 31 1.13 -4.08 -8.68
CA GLU A 31 -0.14 -4.66 -9.13
C GLU A 31 -1.32 -4.23 -8.24
N VAL A 32 -1.13 -4.14 -6.93
CA VAL A 32 -2.13 -3.60 -6.00
C VAL A 32 -2.58 -2.20 -6.44
N TRP A 33 -1.63 -1.31 -6.74
CA TRP A 33 -1.96 0.06 -7.18
C TRP A 33 -2.70 0.10 -8.51
N LYS A 34 -2.41 -0.82 -9.43
CA LYS A 34 -3.17 -0.95 -10.69
C LYS A 34 -4.61 -1.38 -10.42
N LEU A 35 -4.80 -2.37 -9.56
CA LEU A 35 -6.11 -2.90 -9.20
C LEU A 35 -6.98 -1.91 -8.40
N THR A 36 -6.36 -1.00 -7.64
CA THR A 36 -7.07 0.07 -6.90
C THR A 36 -7.22 1.37 -7.72
N GLN A 37 -7.02 1.33 -9.05
CA GLN A 37 -7.14 2.50 -9.93
C GLN A 37 -6.17 3.67 -9.60
N LEU A 38 -5.06 3.38 -8.92
CA LEU A 38 -4.00 4.33 -8.59
C LEU A 38 -2.72 4.08 -9.40
N SER A 39 -2.83 3.49 -10.60
CA SER A 39 -1.67 3.18 -11.46
C SER A 39 -0.81 4.41 -11.80
N TRP A 40 -1.42 5.60 -11.86
CA TRP A 40 -0.75 6.86 -12.15
C TRP A 40 0.36 7.20 -11.15
N ILE A 41 0.30 6.70 -9.91
CA ILE A 41 1.34 6.95 -8.90
C ILE A 41 2.67 6.29 -9.25
N LEU A 42 2.65 5.31 -10.14
CA LEU A 42 3.83 4.57 -10.60
C LEU A 42 4.59 5.31 -11.72
N ASN A 43 4.00 6.33 -12.32
CA ASN A 43 4.61 7.11 -13.42
C ASN A 43 5.64 8.13 -12.93
N ASN A 44 5.68 8.37 -11.62
CA ASN A 44 6.67 9.22 -11.01
C ASN A 44 8.05 8.55 -11.09
N THR A 45 9.10 9.33 -11.34
CA THR A 45 10.51 8.86 -11.42
C THR A 45 11.36 9.36 -10.25
N GLN A 46 10.75 9.90 -9.19
CA GLN A 46 11.51 10.39 -8.02
C GLN A 46 12.15 9.22 -7.28
N ASP A 47 13.36 9.44 -6.76
CA ASP A 47 14.16 8.36 -6.16
C ASP A 47 13.83 8.10 -4.68
N THR A 48 13.39 9.14 -3.95
CA THR A 48 13.11 9.01 -2.51
C THR A 48 11.63 8.76 -2.23
N LEU A 49 11.36 8.00 -1.18
CA LEU A 49 10.00 7.74 -0.70
C LEU A 49 9.27 9.06 -0.42
N TRP A 50 9.94 10.01 0.23
CA TRP A 50 9.37 11.29 0.61
C TRP A 50 8.97 12.13 -0.61
N ASN A 51 9.83 12.25 -1.61
CA ASN A 51 9.50 12.99 -2.83
C ASN A 51 8.34 12.34 -3.58
N TRP A 52 8.28 11.00 -3.59
CA TRP A 52 7.16 10.27 -4.17
C TRP A 52 5.85 10.54 -3.41
N LEU A 53 5.85 10.45 -2.07
CA LEU A 53 4.69 10.76 -1.24
C LEU A 53 4.20 12.19 -1.50
N THR A 54 5.09 13.19 -1.41
CA THR A 54 4.75 14.59 -1.68
C THR A 54 4.15 14.75 -3.07
N TRP A 55 4.74 14.12 -4.09
CA TRP A 55 4.23 14.19 -5.45
C TRP A 55 2.81 13.60 -5.60
N VAL A 56 2.51 12.50 -4.92
CA VAL A 56 1.16 11.91 -4.91
C VAL A 56 0.17 12.86 -4.25
N PHE A 57 0.48 13.42 -3.08
CA PHE A 57 -0.41 14.35 -2.37
C PHE A 57 -0.60 15.69 -3.10
N CYS A 58 0.40 16.16 -3.84
CA CYS A 58 0.28 17.40 -4.63
C CYS A 58 -0.61 17.24 -5.87
N ARG A 59 -0.84 16.01 -6.35
CA ARG A 59 -1.59 15.75 -7.60
C ARG A 59 -2.90 15.02 -7.40
N GLY A 60 -3.00 14.21 -6.36
CA GLY A 60 -4.18 13.41 -6.08
C GLY A 60 -5.33 14.28 -5.56
N SER A 61 -6.56 13.91 -5.92
CA SER A 61 -7.75 14.44 -5.25
C SER A 61 -7.81 13.97 -3.79
N ASN A 62 -8.63 14.62 -2.95
CA ASN A 62 -8.83 14.19 -1.57
C ASN A 62 -9.29 12.73 -1.44
N GLU A 63 -10.09 12.23 -2.41
CA GLU A 63 -10.52 10.83 -2.43
C GLU A 63 -9.35 9.90 -2.80
N GLN A 64 -8.58 10.25 -3.82
CA GLN A 64 -7.41 9.46 -4.22
C GLN A 64 -6.35 9.43 -3.13
N CYS A 65 -6.11 10.54 -2.45
CA CYS A 65 -5.18 10.62 -1.32
C CYS A 65 -5.65 9.78 -0.13
N ARG A 66 -6.96 9.76 0.16
CA ARG A 66 -7.53 8.87 1.20
C ARG A 66 -7.36 7.40 0.84
N LEU A 67 -7.69 7.02 -0.40
CA LEU A 67 -7.49 5.67 -0.90
C LEU A 67 -6.01 5.26 -0.86
N PHE A 68 -5.12 6.18 -1.23
CA PHE A 68 -3.67 5.98 -1.19
C PHE A 68 -3.17 5.73 0.24
N CYS A 69 -3.57 6.54 1.22
CA CYS A 69 -3.25 6.34 2.63
C CYS A 69 -3.74 4.97 3.14
N CYS A 70 -4.97 4.60 2.81
CA CYS A 70 -5.52 3.28 3.14
C CYS A 70 -4.68 2.17 2.49
N GLY A 71 -4.30 2.36 1.23
CA GLY A 71 -3.40 1.46 0.51
C GLY A 71 -2.08 1.23 1.22
N LEU A 72 -1.38 2.31 1.60
CA LEU A 72 -0.10 2.23 2.32
C LEU A 72 -0.26 1.42 3.62
N TRP A 73 -1.30 1.70 4.39
CA TRP A 73 -1.58 1.00 5.65
C TRP A 73 -1.82 -0.50 5.45
N ILE A 74 -2.69 -0.87 4.50
CA ILE A 74 -3.03 -2.27 4.25
C ILE A 74 -1.85 -3.04 3.62
N ILE A 75 -1.08 -2.41 2.75
CA ILE A 75 0.16 -3.00 2.19
C ILE A 75 1.16 -3.30 3.32
N TRP A 76 1.40 -2.33 4.21
CA TRP A 76 2.29 -2.52 5.36
C TRP A 76 1.79 -3.62 6.30
N THR A 77 0.50 -3.60 6.62
CA THR A 77 -0.14 -4.61 7.47
C THR A 77 -0.04 -6.01 6.86
N SER A 78 -0.28 -6.13 5.54
CA SER A 78 -0.14 -7.40 4.82
C SER A 78 1.30 -7.91 4.84
N ARG A 79 2.29 -7.03 4.63
CA ARG A 79 3.71 -7.40 4.76
C ARG A 79 4.03 -7.91 6.16
N ASN A 80 3.56 -7.23 7.21
CA ASN A 80 3.82 -7.64 8.59
C ASN A 80 3.18 -9.00 8.91
N LYS A 81 1.95 -9.24 8.47
CA LYS A 81 1.30 -10.55 8.60
C LYS A 81 2.09 -11.65 7.89
N PHE A 82 2.69 -11.35 6.74
CA PHE A 82 3.53 -12.32 6.07
C PHE A 82 4.81 -12.62 6.85
N VAL A 83 5.52 -11.59 7.33
CA VAL A 83 6.80 -11.77 8.05
C VAL A 83 6.62 -12.42 9.42
N TYR A 84 5.58 -12.04 10.18
CA TYR A 84 5.42 -12.48 11.57
C TYR A 84 4.45 -13.65 11.74
N GLU A 85 3.52 -13.86 10.81
CA GLU A 85 2.50 -14.91 10.89
C GLU A 85 2.56 -15.90 9.72
N ASN A 86 3.50 -15.74 8.78
CA ASN A 86 3.60 -16.52 7.54
C ASN A 86 2.30 -16.52 6.70
N LYS A 87 1.49 -15.45 6.84
CA LYS A 87 0.22 -15.29 6.12
C LYS A 87 0.42 -14.48 4.84
N GLN A 88 0.60 -15.17 3.73
CA GLN A 88 0.72 -14.53 2.42
C GLN A 88 -0.65 -14.06 1.92
N SER A 89 -0.69 -12.90 1.26
CA SER A 89 -1.86 -12.38 0.56
C SER A 89 -1.47 -12.03 -0.87
N THR A 90 -2.35 -12.32 -1.82
CA THR A 90 -2.14 -11.95 -3.22
C THR A 90 -2.35 -10.44 -3.41
N SER A 91 -1.89 -9.88 -4.52
CA SER A 91 -2.17 -8.49 -4.91
C SER A 91 -3.68 -8.22 -4.93
N ARG A 92 -4.48 -9.16 -5.46
CA ARG A 92 -5.94 -9.08 -5.46
C ARG A 92 -6.53 -9.04 -4.03
N ASP A 93 -6.08 -9.90 -3.12
CA ASP A 93 -6.58 -9.91 -1.74
C ASP A 93 -6.29 -8.59 -1.02
N ILE A 94 -5.11 -8.02 -1.26
CA ILE A 94 -4.70 -6.73 -0.70
C ILE A 94 -5.58 -5.61 -1.27
N SER A 95 -5.80 -5.58 -2.59
CA SER A 95 -6.65 -4.58 -3.24
C SER A 95 -8.10 -4.64 -2.76
N ILE A 96 -8.68 -5.84 -2.61
CA ILE A 96 -10.03 -6.00 -2.06
C ILE A 96 -10.09 -5.41 -0.65
N LYS A 97 -9.14 -5.77 0.23
CA LYS A 97 -9.09 -5.21 1.60
C LYS A 97 -8.99 -3.69 1.63
N ILE A 98 -8.27 -3.07 0.68
CA ILE A 98 -8.18 -1.61 0.58
C ILE A 98 -9.54 -1.01 0.22
N LEU A 99 -10.21 -1.60 -0.77
CA LEU A 99 -11.51 -1.13 -1.27
C LEU A 99 -12.63 -1.33 -0.24
N ASP A 100 -12.61 -2.44 0.49
CA ASP A 100 -13.55 -2.69 1.58
C ASP A 100 -13.32 -1.68 2.71
N PHE A 101 -12.06 -1.48 3.12
CA PHE A 101 -11.72 -0.56 4.21
C PHE A 101 -12.12 0.89 3.91
N ILE A 102 -11.88 1.38 2.69
CA ILE A 102 -12.33 2.74 2.32
C ILE A 102 -13.86 2.84 2.26
N SER A 103 -14.55 1.77 1.87
CA SER A 103 -16.02 1.73 1.85
C SER A 103 -16.59 1.80 3.27
N GLU A 104 -16.02 1.04 4.21
CA GLU A 104 -16.38 1.09 5.62
C GLU A 104 -16.18 2.49 6.22
N LEU A 105 -15.03 3.14 5.94
CA LEU A 105 -14.75 4.49 6.41
C LEU A 105 -15.77 5.51 5.91
N ARG A 106 -16.15 5.45 4.63
CA ARG A 106 -17.19 6.32 4.06
C ARG A 106 -18.54 6.11 4.75
N GLY A 107 -18.95 4.86 4.97
CA GLY A 107 -20.19 4.55 5.67
C GLY A 107 -20.21 5.05 7.13
N ILE A 108 -19.06 5.13 7.79
CA ILE A 108 -18.94 5.72 9.13
C ILE A 108 -19.09 7.25 9.08
N GLU A 109 -18.47 7.91 8.09
CA GLU A 109 -18.58 9.36 7.89
C GLU A 109 -20.04 9.77 7.60
N GLU A 110 -20.73 9.04 6.73
CA GLU A 110 -22.15 9.27 6.41
C GLU A 110 -23.04 9.11 7.65
N LYS A 111 -22.84 8.06 8.45
CA LYS A 111 -23.59 7.88 9.71
C LYS A 111 -23.35 9.00 10.71
N LYS A 112 -22.14 9.55 10.79
CA LYS A 112 -21.84 10.69 11.67
C LYS A 112 -22.56 11.96 11.21
N LEU A 113 -22.66 12.18 9.90
CA LEU A 113 -23.40 13.32 9.33
C LEU A 113 -24.91 13.22 9.59
N ILE A 114 -25.47 12.01 9.61
CA ILE A 114 -26.90 11.79 9.93
C ILE A 114 -27.19 12.02 11.42
N LEU A 115 -26.20 11.81 12.29
CA LEU A 115 -26.34 11.89 13.75
C LEU A 115 -25.93 13.25 14.34
N ALA A 116 -25.45 14.19 13.52
CA ALA A 116 -25.02 15.54 13.92
C ALA A 116 -26.09 16.57 13.54
#